data_AF-A0A3N1INN6-F1
#
_entry.id   AF-A0A3N1INN6-F1
#
_cell.length_a   1.000
_cell.length_b   1.000
_cell.length_c   1.000
_cell.angle_alpha   90.00
_cell.angle_beta   90.00
_cell.angle_gamma   90.00
#
_symmetry.space_group_name_H-M   'P 1'
#
loop_
_entity.id
_entity.type
_entity.pdbx_description
1 polymer ?
#
loop_
_entity_poly.entity_id
_entity_poly.type
_entity_poly.pdbx_seq_one_letter_code
_entity_poly.pdbx_strand_id
1 'polypeptide(L)'
;MPPLGEQSASPAVPFVQRRPRRSSVRHGQASCADYGCTRPECRRAASRARRRRDQDRLRGLSARVAPQAAARWAGRLREQGMSAQDIADRAGLSVTLVRRLLRTQAPSLTARDIARTTADAVLGIPLPARRSPTAPGLTDATEASRLLADLARAGWPATALARRLDVSARTVAEVRDQRPRLHLDLALRIRRLYRHLISLDPAGYGIHPADIARTRAAAARRTAGP
;
A
#
# COMPACT_ATOMS: atom_id res chain seq x y z
N MET A 1 34.58 60.42 16.71
CA MET A 1 33.69 59.46 16.03
C MET A 1 34.38 58.11 15.95
N PRO A 2 33.95 57.10 16.71
CA PRO A 2 34.53 55.75 16.66
C PRO A 2 33.81 54.87 15.61
N PRO A 3 34.47 53.84 15.06
CA PRO A 3 33.91 52.99 14.02
C PRO A 3 32.97 51.92 14.59
N LEU A 4 31.93 51.62 13.81
CA LEU A 4 30.93 50.58 14.05
C LEU A 4 31.57 49.18 13.95
N GLY A 5 31.46 48.40 15.02
CA GLY A 5 32.00 47.04 15.10
C GLY A 5 31.21 46.05 14.25
N GLU A 6 31.93 45.32 13.39
CA GLU A 6 31.46 44.14 12.67
C GLU A 6 31.14 43.02 13.66
N GLN A 7 29.84 42.77 13.88
CA GLN A 7 29.39 41.57 14.59
C GLN A 7 29.60 40.35 13.68
N SER A 8 30.68 39.62 13.95
CA SER A 8 30.92 38.30 13.37
C SER A 8 29.83 37.32 13.83
N ALA A 9 28.83 37.09 12.96
CA ALA A 9 27.83 36.06 13.15
C ALA A 9 28.52 34.69 13.14
N SER A 10 28.60 34.04 14.30
CA SER A 10 29.11 32.67 14.41
C SER A 10 28.25 31.73 13.56
N PRO A 11 28.86 30.87 12.73
CA PRO A 11 28.11 29.95 11.88
C PRO A 11 27.30 29.00 12.78
N ALA A 12 25.98 28.99 12.59
CA ALA A 12 25.08 28.09 13.28
C ALA A 12 25.54 26.64 13.05
N VAL A 13 26.04 26.00 14.11
CA VAL A 13 26.46 24.60 14.05
C VAL A 13 25.20 23.76 13.76
N PRO A 14 25.15 23.01 12.65
CA PRO A 14 23.97 22.23 12.30
C PRO A 14 23.69 21.22 13.41
N PHE A 15 22.45 21.24 13.91
CA PHE A 15 21.98 20.34 14.95
C PHE A 15 22.06 18.89 14.43
N VAL A 16 23.05 18.12 14.88
CA VAL A 16 23.19 16.72 14.49
C VAL A 16 22.11 15.92 15.20
N GLN A 17 21.04 15.57 14.49
CA GLN A 17 20.02 14.69 15.03
C GLN A 17 20.63 13.30 15.26
N ARG A 18 20.70 12.87 16.53
CA ARG A 18 21.13 11.51 16.87
C ARG A 18 20.19 10.51 16.19
N ARG A 19 20.79 9.50 15.57
CA ARG A 19 20.07 8.40 14.92
C ARG A 19 19.13 7.71 15.93
N PRO A 20 17.83 7.56 15.62
CA PRO A 20 16.93 6.78 16.46
C PRO A 20 17.41 5.34 16.62
N ARG A 21 17.31 4.77 17.82
CA ARG A 21 17.75 3.38 18.14
C ARG A 21 17.16 2.31 17.20
N ARG A 22 16.01 2.57 16.57
CA ARG A 22 15.32 1.64 15.65
C ARG A 22 15.30 2.13 14.19
N SER A 23 16.26 2.94 13.77
CA SER A 23 16.36 3.42 12.39
C SER A 23 16.81 2.31 11.43
N SER A 24 15.99 2.01 10.42
CA SER A 24 16.29 1.03 9.36
C SER A 24 17.24 1.56 8.27
N VAL A 25 17.78 2.78 8.44
CA VAL A 25 18.68 3.40 7.47
C VAL A 25 19.99 2.62 7.39
N ARG A 26 20.35 2.18 6.19
CA ARG A 26 21.58 1.40 5.95
C ARG A 26 22.74 2.34 5.62
N HIS A 27 23.95 1.91 5.92
CA HIS A 27 25.14 2.59 5.41
C HIS A 27 25.13 2.59 3.87
N GLY A 28 25.73 3.61 3.27
CA GLY A 28 25.66 3.86 1.83
C GLY A 28 24.40 4.62 1.37
N GLN A 29 23.41 4.86 2.24
CA GLN A 29 22.26 5.73 1.94
C GLN A 29 22.55 7.20 2.29
N ALA A 30 21.98 8.13 1.53
CA ALA A 30 22.13 9.58 1.77
C ALA A 30 21.66 9.99 3.18
N SER A 31 20.52 9.44 3.62
CA SER A 31 19.94 9.69 4.94
C SER A 31 20.82 9.24 6.11
N CYS A 32 21.77 8.32 5.89
CA CYS A 32 22.70 7.92 6.92
C CYS A 32 23.66 9.07 7.28
N ALA A 33 24.08 9.86 6.29
CA ALA A 33 24.94 11.02 6.50
C ALA A 33 24.20 12.15 7.24
N ASP A 34 22.88 12.28 7.03
CA ASP A 34 22.04 13.28 7.72
C ASP A 34 21.97 13.04 9.24
N TYR A 35 22.21 11.80 9.70
CA TYR A 35 22.38 11.46 11.12
C TYR A 35 23.82 11.64 11.65
N GLY A 36 24.69 12.32 10.90
CA GLY A 36 26.08 12.56 11.29
C GLY A 36 27.05 11.42 10.99
N CYS A 37 26.68 10.43 10.15
CA CYS A 37 27.61 9.36 9.79
C CYS A 37 28.76 9.89 8.92
N THR A 38 30.00 9.69 9.36
CA THR A 38 31.23 10.18 8.69
C THR A 38 31.78 9.22 7.63
N ARG A 39 31.19 8.02 7.46
CA ARG A 39 31.68 7.03 6.50
C ARG A 39 31.72 7.60 5.08
N PRO A 40 32.79 7.34 4.30
CA PRO A 40 32.94 7.90 2.95
C PRO A 40 31.77 7.55 2.01
N GLU A 41 31.26 6.32 2.08
CA GLU A 41 30.12 5.85 1.27
C GLU A 41 28.84 6.66 1.53
N CYS A 42 28.53 6.95 2.79
CA CYS A 42 27.36 7.74 3.19
C CYS A 42 27.50 9.20 2.72
N ARG A 43 28.69 9.80 2.91
CA ARG A 43 28.98 11.17 2.45
C ARG A 43 28.87 11.29 0.93
N ARG A 44 29.45 10.34 0.18
CA ARG A 44 29.33 10.29 -1.29
C ARG A 44 27.87 10.14 -1.73
N ALA A 45 27.10 9.28 -1.08
CA ALA A 45 25.67 9.12 -1.37
C ALA A 45 24.87 10.41 -1.12
N ALA A 46 25.12 11.09 0.01
CA ALA A 46 24.49 12.36 0.33
C ALA A 46 24.86 13.48 -0.67
N SER A 47 26.14 13.56 -1.07
CA SER A 47 26.58 14.53 -2.08
C SER A 47 25.99 14.25 -3.46
N ARG A 48 25.88 12.98 -3.88
CA ARG A 48 25.15 12.63 -5.12
C ARG A 48 23.68 13.04 -5.04
N ALA A 49 23.01 12.79 -3.91
CA ALA A 49 21.62 13.18 -3.71
C ALA A 49 21.40 14.70 -3.67
N ARG A 50 22.36 15.47 -3.12
CA ARG A 50 22.35 16.94 -3.18
C ARG A 50 22.51 17.43 -4.62
N ARG A 51 23.55 16.98 -5.33
CA ARG A 51 23.79 17.36 -6.73
C ARG A 51 22.58 17.08 -7.63
N ARG A 52 21.94 15.93 -7.46
CA ARG A 52 20.71 15.61 -8.21
C ARG A 52 19.57 16.61 -7.90
N ARG A 53 19.34 16.94 -6.62
CA ARG A 53 18.33 17.93 -6.24
C ARG A 53 18.62 19.33 -6.80
N ASP A 54 19.88 19.72 -6.82
CA ASP A 54 20.28 21.01 -7.39
C ASP A 54 20.10 21.03 -8.91
N GLN A 55 20.44 19.93 -9.61
CA GLN A 55 20.14 19.77 -11.04
C GLN A 55 18.64 19.80 -11.33
N ASP A 56 17.82 19.12 -10.52
CA ASP A 56 16.36 19.15 -10.65
C ASP A 56 15.83 20.57 -10.45
N ARG A 57 16.34 21.31 -9.45
CA ARG A 57 15.99 22.72 -9.21
C ARG A 57 16.36 23.60 -10.40
N LEU A 58 17.55 23.43 -10.96
CA LEU A 58 18.00 24.17 -12.16
C LEU A 58 17.11 23.88 -13.38
N ARG A 59 16.55 22.68 -13.47
CA ARG A 59 15.57 22.29 -14.50
C ARG A 59 14.14 22.76 -14.21
N GLY A 60 13.92 23.52 -13.14
CA GLY A 60 12.57 23.96 -12.73
C GLY A 60 11.68 22.84 -12.20
N LEU A 61 12.24 21.67 -11.86
CA LEU A 61 11.47 20.54 -11.36
C LEU A 61 11.14 20.74 -9.88
N SER A 62 9.85 20.74 -9.54
CA SER A 62 9.42 20.78 -8.14
C SER A 62 9.90 19.53 -7.38
N ALA A 63 10.47 19.74 -6.19
CA ALA A 63 10.88 18.65 -5.29
C ALA A 63 9.70 17.83 -4.74
N ARG A 64 8.49 18.42 -4.78
CA ARG A 64 7.24 17.82 -4.34
C ARG A 64 6.32 17.62 -5.53
N VAL A 65 5.68 16.47 -5.60
CA VAL A 65 4.76 16.11 -6.68
C VAL A 65 3.48 15.52 -6.11
N ALA A 66 2.41 15.69 -6.86
CA ALA A 66 1.11 15.15 -6.53
C ALA A 66 1.18 13.60 -6.48
N PRO A 67 0.63 12.95 -5.42
CA PRO A 67 0.86 11.53 -5.16
C PRO A 67 0.10 10.57 -6.08
N GLN A 68 -0.84 11.05 -6.89
CA GLN A 68 -1.85 10.23 -7.55
C GLN A 68 -1.25 9.25 -8.57
N ALA A 69 -0.23 9.67 -9.34
CA ALA A 69 0.41 8.79 -10.31
C ALA A 69 1.09 7.59 -9.64
N ALA A 70 1.89 7.87 -8.59
CA ALA A 70 2.56 6.84 -7.81
C ALA A 70 1.56 5.97 -7.03
N ALA A 71 0.48 6.55 -6.50
CA ALA A 71 -0.59 5.82 -5.83
C ALA A 71 -1.30 4.86 -6.79
N ARG A 72 -1.71 5.31 -7.98
CA ARG A 72 -2.31 4.44 -9.01
C ARG A 72 -1.37 3.31 -9.39
N TRP A 73 -0.08 3.60 -9.59
CA TRP A 73 0.91 2.57 -9.90
C TRP A 73 1.08 1.54 -8.78
N ALA A 74 1.20 1.99 -7.53
CA ALA A 74 1.27 1.10 -6.37
C ALA A 74 0.04 0.18 -6.26
N GLY A 75 -1.15 0.67 -6.64
CA GLY A 75 -2.33 -0.19 -6.76
C GLY A 75 -2.22 -1.23 -7.85
N ARG A 76 -1.75 -0.86 -9.05
CA ARG A 76 -1.51 -1.83 -10.13
C ARG A 76 -0.52 -2.91 -9.70
N LEU A 77 0.55 -2.55 -8.99
CA LEU A 77 1.50 -3.51 -8.41
C LEU A 77 0.81 -4.47 -7.42
N ARG A 78 -0.07 -3.95 -6.56
CA ARG A 78 -0.90 -4.76 -5.64
C ARG A 78 -1.86 -5.70 -6.35
N GLU A 79 -2.50 -5.23 -7.42
CA GLU A 79 -3.38 -6.06 -8.24
C GLU A 79 -2.64 -7.20 -8.93
N GLN A 80 -1.33 -7.03 -9.17
CA GLN A 80 -0.44 -8.09 -9.64
C GLN A 80 0.17 -8.94 -8.52
N GLY A 81 -0.28 -8.76 -7.27
CA GLY A 81 0.14 -9.60 -6.14
C GLY A 81 1.31 -9.08 -5.31
N MET A 82 1.84 -7.88 -5.58
CA MET A 82 2.86 -7.31 -4.70
C MET A 82 2.24 -6.80 -3.40
N SER A 83 2.79 -7.20 -2.26
CA SER A 83 2.43 -6.63 -0.98
C SER A 83 3.00 -5.21 -0.81
N ALA A 84 2.49 -4.46 0.17
CA ALA A 84 3.07 -3.17 0.52
C ALA A 84 4.54 -3.29 1.00
N GLN A 85 4.91 -4.46 1.55
CA GLN A 85 6.28 -4.77 1.93
C GLN A 85 7.16 -4.93 0.68
N ASP A 86 6.74 -5.73 -0.29
CA ASP A 86 7.49 -5.95 -1.54
C ASP A 86 7.72 -4.64 -2.30
N ILE A 87 6.69 -3.79 -2.38
CA ILE A 87 6.78 -2.47 -3.00
C ILE A 87 7.79 -1.59 -2.26
N ALA A 88 7.75 -1.61 -0.92
CA ALA A 88 8.67 -0.83 -0.10
C ALA A 88 10.13 -1.29 -0.29
N ASP A 89 10.36 -2.60 -0.26
CA ASP A 89 11.69 -3.18 -0.42
C ASP A 89 12.26 -2.90 -1.82
N ARG A 90 11.45 -3.05 -2.88
CA ARG A 90 11.88 -2.73 -4.26
C ARG A 90 12.12 -1.25 -4.52
N ALA A 91 11.31 -0.36 -3.94
CA ALA A 91 11.50 1.09 -4.06
C ALA A 91 12.54 1.67 -3.09
N GLY A 92 13.04 0.87 -2.13
CA GLY A 92 13.90 1.39 -1.06
C GLY A 92 13.18 2.40 -0.16
N LEU A 93 11.87 2.21 0.06
CA LEU A 93 11.00 3.09 0.86
C LEU A 93 10.61 2.40 2.18
N SER A 94 10.00 3.15 3.10
CA SER A 94 9.38 2.55 4.29
C SER A 94 7.99 2.00 3.96
N VAL A 95 7.65 0.86 4.58
CA VAL A 95 6.33 0.22 4.43
C VAL A 95 5.19 1.16 4.84
N THR A 96 5.41 1.97 5.87
CA THR A 96 4.44 2.98 6.33
C THR A 96 4.15 4.02 5.25
N LEU A 97 5.17 4.45 4.51
CA LEU A 97 5.00 5.39 3.41
C LEU A 97 4.22 4.74 2.25
N VAL A 98 4.55 3.50 1.89
CA VAL A 98 3.82 2.77 0.85
C VAL A 98 2.37 2.53 1.25
N ARG A 99 2.09 2.14 2.49
CA ARG A 99 0.72 2.00 3.01
C ARG A 99 -0.04 3.32 2.99
N ARG A 100 0.62 4.44 3.31
CA ARG A 100 0.02 5.78 3.19
C ARG A 100 -0.34 6.08 1.74
N LEU A 101 0.58 5.84 0.81
CA LEU A 101 0.40 6.06 -0.61
C LEU A 101 -0.77 5.22 -1.18
N LEU A 102 -0.90 3.97 -0.74
CA LEU A 102 -2.00 3.08 -1.12
C LEU A 102 -3.36 3.54 -0.61
N ARG A 103 -3.42 4.25 0.53
CA ARG A 103 -4.67 4.85 1.03
C ARG A 103 -5.09 6.09 0.22
N THR A 104 -4.13 6.78 -0.38
CA THR A 104 -4.36 7.95 -1.24
C THR A 104 -5.02 7.62 -2.58
N GLN A 105 -5.26 6.34 -2.88
CA GLN A 105 -6.03 5.95 -4.06
C GLN A 105 -7.51 6.33 -3.97
N ALA A 106 -8.06 6.41 -2.76
CA ALA A 106 -9.37 7.00 -2.59
C ALA A 106 -9.28 8.49 -2.94
N PRO A 107 -10.23 9.06 -3.70
CA PRO A 107 -10.27 10.49 -4.02
C PRO A 107 -10.53 11.30 -2.75
N SER A 108 -9.48 11.44 -1.94
CA SER A 108 -9.45 12.34 -0.80
C SER A 108 -8.80 13.63 -1.28
N LEU A 109 -9.55 14.72 -1.18
CA LEU A 109 -9.14 16.07 -1.59
C LEU A 109 -7.92 16.60 -0.80
N THR A 110 -7.43 15.89 0.22
CA THR A 110 -6.39 16.34 1.14
C THR A 110 -5.08 15.56 1.04
N ALA A 111 -4.87 14.84 -0.07
CA ALA A 111 -3.65 14.10 -0.30
C ALA A 111 -2.42 15.04 -0.35
N ARG A 112 -1.57 14.98 0.68
CA ARG A 112 -0.33 15.78 0.73
C ARG A 112 0.65 15.37 -0.37
N ASP A 113 1.33 16.34 -0.95
CA ASP A 113 2.40 16.09 -1.92
C ASP A 113 3.52 15.25 -1.34
N ILE A 114 4.02 14.34 -2.17
CA ILE A 114 5.13 13.45 -1.83
C ILE A 114 6.42 13.97 -2.45
N ALA A 115 7.57 13.53 -1.92
CA ALA A 115 8.84 13.84 -2.56
C ALA A 115 8.88 13.21 -3.97
N ARG A 116 9.38 13.95 -4.96
CA ARG A 116 9.53 13.46 -6.34
C ARG A 116 10.31 12.15 -6.38
N THR A 117 11.40 12.06 -5.63
CA THR A 117 12.20 10.82 -5.51
C THR A 117 11.40 9.62 -5.02
N THR A 118 10.40 9.83 -4.17
CA THR A 118 9.47 8.78 -3.73
C THR A 118 8.53 8.37 -4.85
N ALA A 119 7.98 9.34 -5.59
CA ALA A 119 7.12 9.04 -6.74
C ALA A 119 7.89 8.25 -7.81
N ASP A 120 9.08 8.71 -8.17
CA ASP A 120 9.96 8.07 -9.15
C ASP A 120 10.37 6.66 -8.72
N ALA A 121 10.70 6.47 -7.44
CA ALA A 121 11.08 5.16 -6.91
C ALA A 121 9.94 4.14 -7.01
N VAL A 122 8.69 4.56 -6.76
CA VAL A 122 7.51 3.69 -6.93
C VAL A 122 7.25 3.44 -8.41
N LEU A 123 7.22 4.49 -9.24
CA LEU A 123 6.97 4.40 -10.68
C LEU A 123 8.01 3.57 -11.42
N GLY A 124 9.25 3.54 -10.93
CA GLY A 124 10.34 2.73 -11.48
C GLY A 124 10.25 1.23 -11.17
N ILE A 125 9.34 0.77 -10.30
CA ILE A 125 9.16 -0.66 -10.05
C ILE A 125 8.51 -1.30 -11.29
N PRO A 126 9.15 -2.28 -11.95
CA PRO A 126 8.55 -2.98 -13.07
C PRO A 126 7.33 -3.80 -12.62
N LEU A 127 6.30 -3.86 -13.48
CA LEU A 127 5.18 -4.79 -13.25
C LEU A 127 5.70 -6.23 -13.32
N PRO A 128 5.33 -7.10 -12.37
CA PRO A 128 5.78 -8.48 -12.38
C PRO A 128 5.05 -9.22 -13.50
N ALA A 129 5.76 -10.03 -14.28
CA ALA A 129 5.18 -10.78 -15.40
C ALA A 129 4.14 -11.82 -14.96
N ARG A 130 4.19 -12.28 -13.70
CA ARG A 130 3.25 -13.26 -13.14
C ARG A 130 2.64 -12.76 -11.84
N ARG A 131 1.34 -13.04 -11.68
CA ARG A 131 0.55 -12.82 -10.45
C ARG A 131 0.86 -13.87 -9.38
N SER A 132 2.14 -14.10 -9.10
CA SER A 132 2.52 -14.94 -7.98
C SER A 132 2.95 -14.02 -6.84
N PRO A 133 2.14 -13.88 -5.78
CA PRO A 133 2.57 -13.14 -4.60
C PRO A 133 3.81 -13.82 -4.04
N THR A 134 4.98 -13.20 -4.24
CA THR A 134 6.27 -13.75 -3.79
C THR A 134 6.39 -13.81 -2.27
N ALA A 135 5.58 -13.03 -1.54
CA ALA A 135 5.61 -12.98 -0.08
C ALA A 135 4.19 -12.98 0.52
N PRO A 136 4.00 -13.61 1.69
CA PRO A 136 2.73 -13.59 2.43
C PRO A 136 2.48 -12.19 3.00
N GLY A 137 1.88 -11.31 2.19
CA GLY A 137 1.44 -9.99 2.65
C GLY A 137 0.06 -10.07 3.31
N LEU A 138 -0.12 -9.47 4.49
CA LEU A 138 -1.44 -9.21 5.05
C LEU A 138 -2.02 -7.90 4.48
N THR A 139 -3.29 -7.93 4.12
CA THR A 139 -4.08 -6.77 3.69
C THR A 139 -5.30 -6.59 4.57
N ASP A 140 -5.83 -5.37 4.56
CA ASP A 140 -7.15 -5.06 5.13
C ASP A 140 -8.24 -5.91 4.47
N ALA A 141 -9.18 -6.39 5.28
CA ALA A 141 -10.24 -7.31 4.85
C ALA A 141 -11.55 -6.64 4.45
N THR A 142 -11.70 -5.32 4.64
CA THR A 142 -12.96 -4.60 4.45
C THR A 142 -13.52 -4.81 3.04
N GLU A 143 -12.68 -4.71 2.02
CA GLU A 143 -13.12 -4.94 0.64
C GLU A 143 -13.56 -6.39 0.44
N ALA A 144 -12.75 -7.37 0.86
CA ALA A 144 -13.06 -8.79 0.70
C ALA A 144 -14.35 -9.17 1.44
N SER A 145 -14.55 -8.66 2.64
CA SER A 145 -15.77 -8.81 3.44
C SER A 145 -16.98 -8.30 2.67
N ARG A 146 -16.93 -7.06 2.16
CA ARG A 146 -18.01 -6.48 1.35
C ARG A 146 -18.33 -7.32 0.11
N LEU A 147 -17.31 -7.76 -0.63
CA LEU A 147 -17.52 -8.58 -1.83
C LEU A 147 -18.18 -9.93 -1.51
N LEU A 148 -17.79 -10.58 -0.41
CA LEU A 148 -18.44 -11.82 0.04
C LEU A 148 -19.87 -11.59 0.55
N ALA A 149 -20.14 -10.45 1.19
CA ALA A 149 -21.49 -10.06 1.60
C ALA A 149 -22.40 -9.83 0.39
N ASP A 150 -21.89 -9.18 -0.66
CA ASP A 150 -22.61 -8.98 -1.93
C ASP A 150 -22.95 -10.30 -2.60
N LEU A 151 -22.00 -11.25 -2.67
CA LEU A 151 -22.26 -12.59 -3.20
C LEU A 151 -23.31 -13.36 -2.38
N ALA A 152 -23.28 -13.23 -1.05
CA ALA A 152 -24.29 -13.83 -0.19
C ALA A 152 -25.68 -13.22 -0.45
N ARG A 153 -25.77 -11.89 -0.68
CA ARG A 153 -27.03 -11.22 -1.09
C ARG A 153 -27.51 -11.67 -2.46
N ALA A 154 -26.60 -11.96 -3.39
CA ALA A 154 -26.93 -12.57 -4.67
C ALA A 154 -27.39 -14.04 -4.54
N GLY A 155 -27.15 -14.69 -3.39
CA GLY A 155 -27.60 -16.05 -3.08
C GLY A 155 -26.51 -17.11 -3.18
N TRP A 156 -25.24 -16.73 -3.26
CA TRP A 156 -24.13 -17.67 -3.26
C TRP A 156 -23.81 -18.18 -1.85
N PRO A 157 -24.02 -19.48 -1.54
CA PRO A 157 -23.77 -20.01 -0.20
C PRO A 157 -22.28 -20.11 0.09
N ALA A 158 -21.91 -19.93 1.36
CA ALA A 158 -20.51 -19.95 1.80
C ALA A 158 -19.78 -21.26 1.45
N THR A 159 -20.49 -22.40 1.46
CA THR A 159 -19.95 -23.71 1.07
C THR A 159 -19.55 -23.78 -0.40
N ALA A 160 -20.35 -23.19 -1.30
CA ALA A 160 -20.01 -23.12 -2.73
C ALA A 160 -18.83 -22.17 -2.98
N LEU A 161 -18.80 -21.01 -2.30
CA LEU A 161 -17.69 -20.06 -2.39
C LEU A 161 -16.39 -20.69 -1.87
N ALA A 162 -16.45 -21.42 -0.76
CA ALA A 162 -15.33 -22.12 -0.13
C ALA A 162 -14.66 -23.12 -1.08
N ARG A 163 -15.44 -23.98 -1.74
CA ARG A 163 -14.92 -24.93 -2.74
C ARG A 163 -14.17 -24.24 -3.88
N ARG A 164 -14.67 -23.10 -4.38
CA ARG A 164 -14.03 -22.35 -5.48
C ARG A 164 -12.80 -21.58 -5.05
N LEU A 165 -12.72 -21.20 -3.78
CA LEU A 165 -11.57 -20.49 -3.22
C LEU A 165 -10.49 -21.44 -2.69
N ASP A 166 -10.79 -22.75 -2.61
CA ASP A 166 -9.97 -23.75 -1.94
C ASP A 166 -9.67 -23.37 -0.47
N VAL A 167 -10.73 -23.05 0.27
CA VAL A 167 -10.69 -22.73 1.71
C VAL A 167 -11.90 -23.33 2.41
N SER A 168 -11.94 -23.30 3.74
CA SER A 168 -13.12 -23.76 4.49
C SER A 168 -14.28 -22.76 4.43
N ALA A 169 -15.53 -23.25 4.52
CA ALA A 169 -16.72 -22.40 4.63
C ALA A 169 -16.67 -21.50 5.89
N ARG A 170 -16.06 -22.00 6.98
CA ARG A 170 -15.78 -21.22 8.19
C ARG A 170 -14.87 -20.03 7.89
N THR A 171 -13.80 -20.22 7.11
CA THR A 171 -12.91 -19.13 6.69
C THR A 171 -13.65 -18.07 5.88
N VAL A 172 -14.54 -18.47 4.97
CA VAL A 172 -15.37 -17.52 4.21
C VAL A 172 -16.27 -16.71 5.15
N ALA A 173 -16.91 -17.36 6.12
CA ALA A 173 -17.73 -16.68 7.12
C ALA A 173 -16.89 -15.72 7.99
N GLU A 174 -15.72 -16.15 8.47
CA GLU A 174 -14.81 -15.30 9.27
C GLU A 174 -14.32 -14.07 8.50
N VAL A 175 -13.93 -14.23 7.22
CA VAL A 175 -13.52 -13.11 6.38
C VAL A 175 -14.67 -12.15 6.13
N ARG A 176 -15.88 -12.67 5.95
CA ARG A 176 -17.08 -11.84 5.79
C ARG A 176 -17.39 -11.06 7.07
N ASP A 177 -17.27 -11.69 8.24
CA ASP A 177 -17.92 -11.20 9.45
C ASP A 177 -16.98 -10.51 10.46
N GLN A 178 -15.73 -10.97 10.58
CA GLN A 178 -14.93 -10.68 11.79
C GLN A 178 -13.45 -10.42 11.56
N ARG A 179 -12.88 -10.83 10.42
CA ARG A 179 -11.43 -10.69 10.23
C ARG A 179 -11.06 -9.26 9.86
N PRO A 180 -10.17 -8.59 10.60
CA PRO A 180 -9.65 -7.28 10.21
C PRO A 180 -8.59 -7.38 9.10
N ARG A 181 -7.90 -8.54 9.01
CA ARG A 181 -6.80 -8.75 8.07
C ARG A 181 -6.85 -10.16 7.48
N LEU A 182 -6.46 -10.27 6.21
CA LEU A 182 -6.28 -11.55 5.52
C LEU A 182 -5.05 -11.52 4.62
N HIS A 183 -4.63 -12.69 4.13
CA HIS A 183 -3.58 -12.78 3.13
C HIS A 183 -4.01 -12.11 1.82
N LEU A 184 -3.08 -11.35 1.22
CA LEU A 184 -3.27 -10.64 -0.05
C LEU A 184 -3.70 -11.59 -1.16
N ASP A 185 -3.10 -12.78 -1.22
CA ASP A 185 -3.46 -13.79 -2.20
C ASP A 185 -4.95 -14.18 -2.11
N LEU A 186 -5.44 -14.46 -0.89
CA LEU A 186 -6.85 -14.79 -0.67
C LEU A 186 -7.76 -13.59 -1.03
N ALA A 187 -7.37 -12.36 -0.70
CA ALA A 187 -8.13 -11.17 -1.08
C ALA A 187 -8.24 -11.03 -2.61
N LEU A 188 -7.15 -11.29 -3.34
CA LEU A 188 -7.14 -11.27 -4.81
C LEU A 188 -7.95 -12.42 -5.41
N ARG A 189 -7.94 -13.62 -4.80
CA ARG A 189 -8.82 -14.74 -5.18
C ARG A 189 -10.29 -14.38 -4.99
N ILE A 190 -10.67 -13.81 -3.84
CA ILE A 190 -12.04 -13.34 -3.58
C ILE A 190 -12.47 -12.30 -4.61
N ARG A 191 -11.63 -11.29 -4.90
CA ARG A 191 -11.94 -10.25 -5.90
C ARG A 191 -12.16 -10.84 -7.30
N ARG A 192 -11.33 -11.81 -7.72
CA ARG A 192 -11.50 -12.52 -9.00
C ARG A 192 -12.80 -13.31 -9.02
N LEU A 193 -13.07 -14.06 -7.96
CA LEU A 193 -14.30 -14.84 -7.84
C LEU A 193 -15.54 -13.96 -7.90
N TYR A 194 -15.53 -12.83 -7.19
CA TYR A 194 -16.63 -11.85 -7.23
C TYR A 194 -16.92 -11.37 -8.65
N ARG A 195 -15.90 -10.91 -9.38
CA ARG A 195 -16.07 -10.43 -10.76
C ARG A 195 -16.64 -11.51 -11.68
N HIS A 196 -16.29 -12.76 -11.43
CA HIS A 196 -16.81 -13.88 -12.21
C HIS A 196 -18.28 -14.17 -11.87
N LEU A 197 -18.65 -14.15 -10.58
CA LEU A 197 -19.95 -14.66 -10.11
C LEU A 197 -21.08 -13.64 -9.97
N ILE A 198 -20.77 -12.35 -9.85
CA ILE A 198 -21.78 -11.35 -9.48
C ILE A 198 -22.90 -11.20 -10.52
N SER A 199 -22.61 -11.43 -11.80
CA SER A 199 -23.57 -11.37 -12.90
C SER A 199 -24.24 -12.71 -13.21
N LEU A 200 -23.93 -13.76 -12.45
CA LEU A 200 -24.38 -15.12 -12.73
C LEU A 200 -25.46 -15.56 -11.74
N ASP A 201 -26.45 -16.31 -12.24
CA ASP A 201 -27.49 -16.91 -11.42
C ASP A 201 -26.96 -18.18 -10.71
N PRO A 202 -27.00 -18.24 -9.36
CA PRO A 202 -26.55 -19.43 -8.62
C PRO A 202 -27.26 -20.73 -9.03
N ALA A 203 -28.53 -20.69 -9.45
CA ALA A 203 -29.28 -21.89 -9.83
C ALA A 203 -28.68 -22.57 -11.08
N GLY A 204 -28.22 -21.77 -12.05
CA GLY A 204 -27.48 -22.26 -13.22
C GLY A 204 -26.15 -22.96 -12.90
N TYR A 205 -25.67 -22.86 -11.66
CA TYR A 205 -24.47 -23.54 -11.15
C TYR A 205 -24.80 -24.69 -10.19
N GLY A 206 -26.03 -25.21 -10.24
CA GLY A 206 -26.46 -26.37 -9.47
C GLY A 206 -26.68 -26.07 -7.98
N ILE A 207 -26.85 -24.81 -7.60
CA ILE A 207 -27.19 -24.45 -6.22
C ILE A 207 -28.71 -24.57 -6.06
N HIS A 208 -29.14 -25.34 -5.07
CA HIS A 208 -30.56 -25.59 -4.85
C HIS A 208 -31.32 -24.29 -4.51
N PRO A 209 -32.52 -24.04 -5.06
CA PRO A 209 -33.30 -22.83 -4.79
C PRO A 209 -33.52 -22.55 -3.29
N ALA A 210 -33.72 -23.60 -2.49
CA ALA A 210 -33.86 -23.47 -1.04
C ALA A 210 -32.59 -22.91 -0.36
N ASP A 211 -31.40 -23.30 -0.82
CA ASP A 211 -30.14 -22.79 -0.27
C ASP A 211 -29.88 -21.35 -0.68
N ILE A 212 -30.26 -21.00 -1.91
CA ILE A 212 -30.24 -19.62 -2.43
C ILE A 212 -31.12 -18.74 -1.53
N ALA A 213 -32.39 -19.12 -1.35
CA ALA A 213 -33.35 -18.39 -0.51
C ALA A 213 -32.85 -18.25 0.94
N ARG A 214 -32.34 -19.35 1.52
CA ARG A 214 -31.78 -19.36 2.88
C ARG A 214 -30.59 -18.41 3.00
N THR A 215 -29.69 -18.41 2.03
CA THR A 215 -28.50 -17.54 2.02
C THR A 215 -28.89 -16.07 1.92
N ARG A 216 -29.83 -15.74 1.02
CA ARG A 216 -30.36 -14.37 0.87
C ARG A 216 -31.04 -13.89 2.15
N ALA A 217 -31.89 -14.72 2.76
CA ALA A 217 -32.55 -14.40 4.02
C ALA A 217 -31.54 -14.18 5.16
N ALA A 218 -30.51 -15.03 5.25
CA ALA A 218 -29.45 -14.87 6.24
C ALA A 218 -28.62 -13.59 6.02
N ALA A 219 -28.38 -13.19 4.77
CA ALA A 219 -27.68 -11.95 4.44
C ALA A 219 -28.53 -10.71 4.79
N ALA A 220 -29.84 -10.74 4.48
CA ALA A 220 -30.77 -9.65 4.80
C ALA A 220 -30.89 -9.39 6.31
N ARG A 221 -30.96 -10.44 7.12
CA ARG A 221 -30.99 -10.31 8.59
C ARG A 221 -29.75 -9.63 9.17
N ARG A 222 -28.60 -9.72 8.49
CA ARG A 222 -27.35 -9.11 8.97
C ARG A 222 -27.25 -7.63 8.61
N THR A 223 -27.79 -7.24 7.47
CA THR A 223 -27.85 -5.82 7.08
C THR A 223 -28.85 -5.03 7.92
N ALA A 224 -29.87 -5.71 8.47
CA ALA A 224 -30.85 -5.08 9.36
C ALA A 224 -30.28 -4.70 10.74
N GLY A 225 -29.10 -5.22 11.10
CA GLY A 225 -28.54 -5.07 12.45
C GLY A 225 -29.33 -5.85 13.51
N PRO A 226 -28.72 -6.19 14.65
CA PRO A 226 -29.47 -6.53 15.86
C PRO A 226 -30.26 -5.31 16.37
#